data_AF-A0A381RK46-F1
#
_entry.id   AF-A0A381RK46-F1
#
_cell.length_a   1.000
_cell.length_b   1.000
_cell.length_c   1.000
_cell.angle_alpha   90.00
_cell.angle_beta   90.00
_cell.angle_gamma   90.00
#
_symmetry.space_group_name_H-M   'P 1'
#
loop_
_entity.id
_entity.type
_entity.pdbx_description
1 polymer ?
#
loop_
_entity_poly.entity_id
_entity_poly.type
_entity_poly.pdbx_seq_one_letter_code
_entity_poly.pdbx_strand_id
1 'polypeptide(L)' 'MSDFASKSCVPCEGGVPPLTEAERAGLTPHLGDEWSVVEGHHLECEWSFPDFVSALVFTNAAGTICEEQGHHA' A
#
# COMPACT_ATOMS: atom_id res chain seq x y z
N MET A 1 15.57 10.27 3.45
CA MET A 1 14.43 9.61 2.78
C MET A 1 13.98 8.50 3.71
N SER A 2 12.77 8.55 4.26
CA SER A 2 12.30 7.46 5.12
C SER A 2 11.77 6.33 4.25
N ASP A 3 12.32 5.14 4.41
CA ASP A 3 11.77 3.92 3.84
C ASP A 3 10.43 3.61 4.53
N PHE A 4 9.32 3.62 3.79
CA PHE A 4 8.01 3.27 4.35
C PHE A 4 7.95 1.83 4.84
N ALA A 5 8.70 0.90 4.22
CA ALA A 5 8.76 -0.50 4.65
C ALA A 5 9.42 -0.65 6.04
N SER A 6 10.19 0.34 6.49
CA SER A 6 10.78 0.36 7.83
C SER A 6 9.84 0.90 8.92
N LYS A 7 8.66 1.40 8.55
CA LYS A 7 7.68 1.93 9.51
C LYS A 7 6.73 0.82 9.95
N SER A 8 6.28 0.91 11.20
CA SER A 8 5.17 0.08 11.68
C SER A 8 3.85 0.76 11.35
N CYS A 9 2.93 0.04 10.71
CA CYS A 9 1.55 0.49 10.67
C CYS A 9 0.96 0.31 12.08
N VAL A 10 0.34 1.36 12.59
CA VAL A 10 -0.51 1.26 13.78
C VAL A 10 -1.94 1.07 13.25
N PRO A 11 -2.67 0.02 13.67
CA PRO A 11 -4.05 -0.18 13.25
C PRO A 11 -4.84 1.11 13.42
N CYS A 12 -5.65 1.44 12.42
CA CYS A 12 -6.52 2.61 12.52
C CYS A 12 -7.49 2.38 13.69
N GLU A 13 -7.33 3.12 14.80
CA GLU A 13 -8.19 3.03 15.99
C GLU A 13 -9.62 3.54 15.73
N GLY A 14 -9.95 3.88 14.48
CA GLY A 14 -11.18 4.54 14.09
C GLY A 14 -11.14 6.04 14.43
N GLY A 15 -11.84 6.85 13.63
CA GLY A 15 -11.92 8.30 13.87
C GLY A 15 -10.72 9.13 13.42
N VAL A 16 -9.68 8.50 12.85
CA VAL A 16 -8.61 9.23 12.17
C VAL A 16 -9.14 9.75 10.82
N PRO A 17 -9.09 11.07 10.55
CA PRO A 17 -9.55 11.59 9.27
C PRO A 17 -8.66 11.08 8.13
N PRO A 18 -9.20 10.93 6.91
CA PRO A 18 -8.41 10.60 5.74
C PRO A 18 -7.36 11.71 5.50
N LEU A 19 -6.25 11.33 4.88
CA LEU A 19 -5.22 12.28 4.47
C LEU A 19 -5.81 13.34 3.54
N THR A 20 -5.47 14.59 3.80
CA THR A 20 -5.76 15.70 2.90
C THR A 20 -4.95 15.60 1.61
N GLU A 21 -5.37 16.35 0.59
CA GLU A 21 -4.62 16.47 -0.67
C GLU A 21 -3.15 16.90 -0.44
N ALA A 22 -2.93 17.87 0.45
CA ALA A 22 -1.61 18.37 0.74
C ALA A 22 -0.73 17.35 1.47
N GLU A 23 -1.29 16.60 2.42
CA GLU A 23 -0.58 15.51 3.11
C GLU A 23 -0.22 14.38 2.15
N ARG A 24 -1.16 13.98 1.28
CA ARG A 24 -0.92 12.98 0.22
C ARG A 24 0.18 13.43 -0.72
N ALA A 25 0.14 14.67 -1.22
CA ALA A 25 1.15 15.20 -2.13
C ALA A 25 2.57 15.17 -1.54
N GLY A 26 2.71 15.27 -0.21
CA GLY A 26 3.99 15.11 0.48
C GLY A 26 4.49 13.67 0.60
N LEU A 27 3.60 12.67 0.47
CA LEU A 27 3.91 11.24 0.64
C LEU A 27 4.07 10.51 -0.68
N THR A 28 3.28 10.84 -1.72
CA THR A 28 3.32 10.18 -3.03
C THR A 28 4.72 10.10 -3.65
N PRO A 29 5.61 11.11 -3.54
CA PRO A 29 6.97 11.03 -4.10
C PRO A 29 7.87 9.95 -3.47
N HIS A 30 7.43 9.32 -2.38
CA HIS A 30 8.13 8.23 -1.71
C HIS A 30 7.62 6.84 -2.14
N LEU A 31 6.58 6.78 -2.97
CA LEU A 31 6.09 5.54 -3.58
C LEU A 31 6.90 5.18 -4.82
N GLY A 32 6.82 3.92 -5.25
CA GLY A 32 7.33 3.49 -6.55
C GLY A 32 6.50 4.08 -7.71
N ASP A 33 7.11 4.18 -8.89
CA ASP A 33 6.49 4.74 -10.10
C ASP A 33 5.26 3.94 -10.57
N GLU A 34 5.11 2.70 -10.11
CA GLU A 34 3.99 1.81 -10.43
C GLU A 34 2.70 2.15 -9.67
N TRP A 35 2.80 2.96 -8.61
CA TRP A 35 1.66 3.35 -7.78
C TRP A 35 0.95 4.59 -8.29
N SER A 36 -0.38 4.54 -8.27
CA SER A 36 -1.24 5.67 -8.63
C SER A 36 -2.24 5.97 -7.52
N VAL A 37 -2.66 7.23 -7.38
CA VAL A 37 -3.76 7.63 -6.48
C VAL A 37 -5.04 7.70 -7.30
N VAL A 38 -5.98 6.81 -7.04
CA VAL A 38 -7.26 6.73 -7.75
C VAL A 38 -8.31 7.56 -7.02
N GLU A 39 -8.85 8.55 -7.73
CA GLU A 39 -9.91 9.47 -7.25
C GLU A 39 -9.60 10.17 -5.90
N GLY A 40 -8.32 10.30 -5.55
CA GLY A 40 -7.89 10.86 -4.27
C GLY A 40 -8.22 9.99 -3.05
N HIS A 41 -8.65 8.74 -3.26
CA HIS A 41 -9.19 7.85 -2.23
C HIS A 41 -8.23 6.72 -1.86
N HIS A 42 -7.73 5.96 -2.84
CA HIS A 42 -6.91 4.76 -2.60
C HIS A 42 -5.71 4.71 -3.54
N LEU A 43 -4.75 3.87 -3.20
CA LEU A 43 -3.59 3.56 -4.03
C LEU A 43 -3.87 2.32 -4.87
N GLU A 44 -3.47 2.35 -6.13
CA GLU A 44 -3.55 1.21 -7.05
C GLU A 44 -2.20 0.98 -7.72
N CYS A 45 -1.80 -0.28 -7.86
CA CYS A 45 -0.62 -0.73 -8.57
C CYS A 45 -0.93 -2.06 -9.27
N GLU A 46 -0.42 -2.22 -10.49
CA GLU A 46 -0.61 -3.44 -11.29
C GLU A 46 0.70 -4.21 -11.41
N TRP A 47 0.66 -5.51 -11.15
CA TRP A 47 1.78 -6.42 -11.35
C TRP A 47 1.41 -7.50 -12.35
N SER A 48 2.27 -7.70 -13.35
CA SER A 48 2.13 -8.76 -14.36
C SER A 48 3.07 -9.92 -14.05
N PHE A 49 2.56 -11.14 -14.22
CA PHE A 49 3.30 -12.38 -13.98
C PHE A 49 3.23 -13.30 -15.21
N PRO A 50 4.26 -14.14 -15.44
CA PRO A 50 4.28 -15.03 -16.60
C PRO A 50 3.22 -16.15 -16.52
N ASP A 51 2.76 -16.50 -15.31
CA ASP A 51 1.76 -17.52 -15.07
C ASP A 51 1.01 -17.30 -13.75
N PHE A 52 -0.06 -18.07 -13.57
CA PHE A 52 -0.92 -18.01 -12.38
C PHE A 52 -0.19 -18.42 -11.08
N VAL A 53 0.75 -19.37 -11.16
CA VAL A 53 1.48 -19.86 -9.97
C VAL A 53 2.35 -18.75 -9.41
N SER A 54 3.06 -18.04 -10.27
CA SER A 54 3.92 -16.90 -9.91
C SER A 54 3.11 -15.76 -9.30
N ALA A 55 1.94 -15.45 -9.88
CA ALA A 55 1.02 -14.47 -9.32
C ALA A 55 0.53 -14.87 -7.92
N LEU A 56 0.13 -16.14 -7.74
CA LEU A 56 -0.36 -16.63 -6.45
C LEU A 56 0.72 -16.61 -5.36
N VAL A 57 1.98 -16.92 -5.70
CA VAL A 57 3.12 -16.80 -4.76
C VAL A 57 3.26 -15.35 -4.28
N PHE A 58 3.20 -14.38 -5.20
CA PHE A 58 3.23 -12.96 -4.85
C PHE A 58 2.05 -12.56 -3.95
N THR A 59 0.82 -12.94 -4.34
CA THR A 59 -0.39 -12.63 -3.58
C THR A 59 -0.34 -13.19 -2.16
N ASN A 60 0.14 -14.42 -1.97
CA ASN A 60 0.27 -15.02 -0.64
C ASN A 60 1.32 -14.31 0.23
N ALA A 61 2.43 -13.87 -0.36
CA ALA A 61 3.44 -13.09 0.34
C ALA A 61 2.88 -11.73 0.80
N ALA A 62 2.17 -11.02 -0.10
CA ALA A 62 1.49 -9.77 0.26
C ALA A 62 0.41 -9.99 1.33
N GLY A 63 -0.36 -11.08 1.24
CA GLY A 63 -1.37 -11.45 2.23
C GLY A 63 -0.76 -11.72 3.61
N THR A 64 0.42 -12.34 3.68
CA THR A 64 1.14 -12.55 4.95
C THR A 64 1.45 -11.21 5.63
N ILE A 65 1.91 -10.22 4.87
CA ILE A 65 2.17 -8.87 5.39
C ILE A 65 0.87 -8.20 5.86
N CYS A 66 -0.23 -8.35 5.09
CA CYS A 66 -1.53 -7.79 5.48
C CYS A 66 -2.00 -8.31 6.84
N GLU A 67 -1.87 -9.63 7.08
CA GLU A 67 -2.22 -10.25 8.36
C GLU A 67 -1.29 -9.82 9.50
N GLU A 68 0.02 -9.71 9.25
CA GLU A 68 0.98 -9.21 10.24
C GLU A 68 0.71 -7.77 10.65
N GLN A 69 0.27 -6.92 9.71
CA GLN A 69 -0.06 -5.52 9.95
C GLN A 69 -1.52 -5.32 10.43
N GLY A 70 -2.38 -6.34 10.31
CA GLY A 70 -3.82 -6.21 10.56
C GLY A 70 -4.51 -5.21 9.62
N HIS A 71 -4.05 -5.11 8.37
CA HIS A 71 -4.58 -4.20 7.36
C HIS A 71 -4.62 -4.87 5.99
N HIS A 72 -5.80 -4.95 5.39
CA HIS A 72 -6.03 -5.65 4.12
C HIS A 72 -6.05 -4.70 2.93
N ALA A 73 -5.51 -5.17 1.80
CA ALA A 73 -5.53 -4.47 0.50
C ALA A 73 -6.88 -4.58 -0.21
#